data_AF-B1WZR0-F1
#
_entry.id   AF-B1WZR0-F1
#
_cell.length_a   1.000
_cell.length_b   1.000
_cell.length_c   1.000
_cell.angle_alpha   90.00
_cell.angle_beta   90.00
_cell.angle_gamma   90.00
#
_symmetry.space_group_name_H-M   'P 1'
#
loop_
_entity.id
_entity.type
_entity.pdbx_description
1 polymer ?
#
loop_
_entity_poly.entity_id
_entity_poly.type
_entity_poly.pdbx_seq_one_letter_code
_entity_poly.pdbx_strand_id
1 'polypeptide(L)'
;MAIRSNHRVWLPREAKVRANRWRKFEHTRWDGKKETRYIREIIYGKRMKIKYWEITRDKENITQEESWFVMTRIPEIKYKEVGDIYGVRTWVEYGFKQSKSELGWADF
;
A
#
# COMPACT_ATOMS: atom_id res chain seq x y z
N MET A 1 4.37 7.10 -8.67
CA MET A 1 3.18 7.91 -8.28
C MET A 1 2.29 7.10 -7.35
N ALA A 2 2.15 7.46 -6.07
CA ALA A 2 1.37 6.66 -5.11
C ALA A 2 0.10 7.37 -4.66
N ILE A 3 -0.95 6.60 -4.34
CA ILE A 3 -2.10 7.11 -3.60
C ILE A 3 -1.63 7.41 -2.17
N ARG A 4 -1.42 8.71 -1.91
CA ARG A 4 -0.94 9.25 -0.63
C ARG A 4 -2.06 9.75 0.28
N SER A 5 -3.30 9.72 -0.17
CA SER A 5 -4.45 10.14 0.62
C SER A 5 -5.49 9.04 0.66
N ASN A 6 -6.09 8.89 1.83
CA ASN A 6 -7.20 8.00 2.04
C ASN A 6 -8.43 8.61 1.34
N HIS A 7 -9.10 7.82 0.49
CA HIS A 7 -10.24 8.29 -0.28
C HIS A 7 -11.40 8.67 0.67
N ARG A 8 -12.13 9.76 0.39
CA ARG A 8 -13.31 10.13 1.19
C ARG A 8 -14.40 9.09 0.98
N VAL A 9 -14.68 8.29 2.00
CA VAL A 9 -15.80 7.35 2.02
C VAL A 9 -16.97 8.01 2.74
N TRP A 10 -18.12 8.10 2.09
CA TRP A 10 -19.35 8.58 2.73
C TRP A 10 -19.84 7.54 3.72
N LEU A 11 -19.99 7.93 4.98
CA LEU A 11 -20.39 7.05 6.07
C LEU A 11 -21.70 7.53 6.68
N PRO A 12 -22.63 6.60 7.02
CA PRO A 12 -23.78 6.92 7.87
C PRO A 12 -23.32 7.57 9.17
N ARG A 13 -24.16 8.43 9.77
CA ARG A 13 -23.80 9.25 10.92
C ARG A 13 -23.34 8.45 12.15
N GLU A 14 -23.85 7.22 12.34
CA GLU A 14 -23.40 6.34 13.44
C GLU A 14 -22.15 5.52 13.10
N ALA A 15 -21.75 5.45 11.83
CA ALA A 15 -20.65 4.60 11.40
C ALA A 15 -19.29 5.22 11.72
N LYS A 16 -18.41 4.43 12.33
CA LYS A 16 -17.07 4.86 12.74
C LYS A 16 -16.00 4.27 11.83
N VAL A 17 -14.95 5.04 11.58
CA VAL A 17 -13.71 4.53 10.98
C VAL A 17 -12.87 3.92 12.10
N ARG A 18 -12.43 2.68 11.91
CA ARG A 18 -11.53 2.00 12.84
C ARG A 18 -10.40 1.36 12.07
N ALA A 19 -9.22 1.30 12.67
CA ALA A 19 -8.08 0.59 12.12
C ALA A 19 -7.74 -0.61 13.01
N ASN A 20 -7.39 -1.73 12.39
CA ASN A 20 -6.86 -2.87 13.13
C ASN A 20 -5.45 -2.56 13.65
N ARG A 21 -4.95 -3.43 14.54
CA ARG A 21 -3.57 -3.37 15.02
C ARG A 21 -2.59 -3.48 13.85
N TRP A 22 -1.51 -2.71 13.91
CA TRP A 22 -0.39 -2.83 13.00
C TRP A 22 0.16 -4.26 12.99
N ARG A 23 0.44 -4.76 11.79
CA ARG A 23 1.11 -6.03 11.57
C ARG A 23 2.42 -5.79 10.82
N LYS A 24 3.51 -6.33 11.38
CA LYS A 24 4.82 -6.33 10.73
C LYS A 24 4.85 -7.37 9.62
N PHE A 25 5.48 -7.03 8.50
CA PHE A 25 5.83 -7.96 7.44
C PHE A 25 7.18 -7.57 6.81
N GLU A 26 7.81 -8.54 6.16
CA GLU A 26 9.04 -8.34 5.40
C GLU A 26 8.68 -8.12 3.94
N HIS A 27 9.27 -7.10 3.32
CA HIS A 27 9.08 -6.76 1.92
C HIS A 27 10.42 -6.87 1.18
N THR A 28 10.44 -7.61 0.08
CA THR A 28 11.61 -7.68 -0.80
C THR A 28 11.57 -6.56 -1.82
N ARG A 29 12.57 -5.68 -1.78
CA ARG A 29 12.76 -4.58 -2.72
C ARG A 29 13.32 -5.11 -4.05
N TRP A 30 13.27 -4.27 -5.09
CA TRP A 30 13.78 -4.57 -6.43
C TRP A 30 15.27 -4.99 -6.45
N ASP A 31 16.07 -4.54 -5.47
CA ASP A 31 17.49 -4.87 -5.33
C ASP A 31 17.73 -6.15 -4.50
N GLY A 32 16.68 -6.89 -4.18
CA GLY A 32 16.74 -8.10 -3.34
C GLY A 32 16.86 -7.81 -1.84
N LYS A 33 16.99 -6.53 -1.42
CA LYS A 33 17.06 -6.20 0.00
C LYS A 33 15.71 -6.38 0.68
N LYS A 34 15.76 -6.85 1.92
CA LYS A 34 14.59 -7.05 2.77
C LYS A 34 14.38 -5.81 3.62
N GLU A 35 13.18 -5.23 3.54
CA GLU A 35 12.74 -4.10 4.35
C GLU A 35 11.61 -4.54 5.28
N THR A 36 11.62 -4.04 6.52
CA THR A 36 10.46 -4.17 7.39
C THR A 36 9.42 -3.13 7.03
N ARG A 37 8.16 -3.55 6.86
CA ARG A 37 7.00 -2.65 6.73
C ARG A 37 5.89 -3.05 7.68
N TYR A 38 4.97 -2.12 7.90
CA TYR A 38 3.80 -2.30 8.74
C TYR A 38 2.55 -2.11 7.91
N ILE A 39 1.54 -2.95 8.15
CA ILE A 39 0.25 -2.88 7.46
C ILE A 39 -0.90 -3.04 8.45
N ARG A 40 -1.99 -2.32 8.22
CA ARG A 40 -3.27 -2.51 8.94
C ARG A 40 -4.45 -2.36 7.99
N GLU A 41 -5.55 -3.01 8.33
CA GLU A 41 -6.84 -2.82 7.64
C GLU A 41 -7.55 -1.60 8.24
N ILE A 42 -8.03 -0.71 7.38
CA ILE A 42 -8.94 0.38 7.73
C ILE A 42 -10.36 -0.10 7.42
N ILE A 43 -11.21 -0.07 8.44
CA ILE A 43 -12.60 -0.51 8.37
C ILE A 43 -13.51 0.71 8.50
N TYR A 44 -14.27 0.98 7.44
CA TYR A 44 -15.26 2.04 7.36
C TYR A 44 -16.63 1.50 7.80
N GLY A 45 -17.01 1.75 9.06
CA GLY A 45 -18.22 1.17 9.65
C GLY A 45 -18.09 -0.35 9.82
N LYS A 46 -18.69 -1.12 8.91
CA LYS A 46 -18.60 -2.59 8.90
C LYS A 46 -17.61 -3.08 7.85
N ARG A 47 -17.09 -4.29 8.03
CA ARG A 47 -16.17 -4.90 7.06
C ARG A 47 -16.93 -5.15 5.75
N MET A 48 -16.37 -4.72 4.62
CA MET A 48 -16.98 -4.82 3.30
C MET A 48 -16.19 -5.77 2.38
N LYS A 49 -16.77 -6.08 1.21
CA LYS A 49 -16.06 -6.83 0.14
C LYS A 49 -14.83 -6.06 -0.37
N ILE A 50 -14.93 -4.73 -0.42
CA ILE A 50 -13.79 -3.85 -0.66
C ILE A 50 -13.11 -3.60 0.69
N LYS A 51 -11.82 -3.96 0.77
CA LYS A 51 -10.98 -3.73 1.95
C LYS A 51 -10.00 -2.61 1.66
N TYR A 52 -9.78 -1.78 2.69
CA TYR A 52 -8.85 -0.67 2.65
C TYR A 52 -7.69 -1.00 3.58
N TRP A 53 -6.48 -0.71 3.11
CA TRP A 53 -5.25 -1.00 3.83
C TRP A 53 -4.39 0.24 3.88
N GLU A 54 -3.68 0.37 4.98
CA GLU A 54 -2.63 1.36 5.16
C GLU A 54 -1.32 0.62 5.39
N ILE A 55 -0.30 0.99 4.63
CA ILE A 55 1.05 0.44 4.69
C ILE A 55 1.98 1.59 5.04
N THR A 56 2.92 1.39 5.97
CA THR A 56 3.93 2.40 6.34
C THR A 56 5.29 1.75 6.63
N ARG A 57 6.35 2.53 6.55
CA ARG A 57 7.70 2.16 7.03
C ARG A 57 7.86 2.44 8.53
N ASP A 58 7.23 3.51 9.03
CA ASP A 58 7.22 3.88 10.44
C ASP A 58 5.78 3.91 10.98
N LYS A 59 5.50 3.07 11.98
CA LYS A 59 4.19 3.00 12.64
C LYS A 59 4.04 3.98 13.81
N GLU A 60 5.14 4.51 14.32
CA GLU A 60 5.17 5.49 15.41
C GLU A 60 5.02 6.92 14.85
N ASN A 61 5.74 7.24 13.77
CA ASN A 61 5.68 8.55 13.12
C ASN A 61 5.11 8.43 11.70
N ILE A 62 3.78 8.33 11.60
CA ILE A 62 3.11 8.16 10.30
C ILE A 62 3.20 9.46 9.50
N THR A 63 4.06 9.47 8.48
CA THR A 63 4.15 10.56 7.49
C THR A 63 3.45 10.16 6.20
N GLN A 64 2.97 11.14 5.45
CA GLN A 64 2.29 10.90 4.17
C GLN A 64 3.24 10.31 3.10
N GLU A 65 4.53 10.66 3.16
CA GLU A 65 5.56 10.24 2.21
C GLU A 65 5.98 8.78 2.39
N GLU A 66 5.87 8.28 3.62
CA GLU A 66 6.22 6.90 3.98
C GLU A 66 5.02 5.97 4.06
N SER A 67 3.81 6.53 3.88
CA SER A 67 2.56 5.79 3.95
C SER A 67 1.90 5.61 2.58
N TRP A 68 1.21 4.49 2.43
CA TRP A 68 0.47 4.12 1.24
C TRP A 68 -0.91 3.60 1.61
N PHE A 69 -1.93 4.05 0.88
CA PHE A 69 -3.28 3.52 1.00
C PHE A 69 -3.60 2.61 -0.18
N VAL A 70 -4.05 1.39 0.11
CA VAL A 70 -4.33 0.35 -0.87
C VAL A 70 -5.77 -0.12 -0.74
N MET A 71 -6.49 -0.15 -1.85
CA MET A 71 -7.84 -0.70 -1.94
C MET A 71 -7.77 -2.08 -2.62
N THR A 72 -8.48 -3.07 -2.07
CA THR A 72 -8.52 -4.42 -2.63
C THR A 72 -9.95 -4.95 -2.65
N ARG A 73 -10.27 -5.78 -3.64
CA ARG A 73 -11.53 -6.55 -3.72
C ARG A 73 -11.23 -8.05 -3.86
N ILE A 74 -10.15 -8.51 -3.24
CA ILE A 74 -9.73 -9.91 -3.28
C ILE A 74 -10.31 -10.63 -2.06
N PRO A 75 -11.17 -11.66 -2.24
CA PRO A 75 -11.72 -12.44 -1.15
C PRO A 75 -10.60 -13.04 -0.29
N GLU A 76 -10.79 -13.04 1.03
CA GLU A 76 -9.89 -13.71 2.00
C GLU A 76 -8.40 -13.31 1.98
N ILE A 77 -8.04 -12.26 1.23
CA ILE A 77 -6.65 -11.78 1.16
C ILE A 77 -6.07 -11.48 2.53
N LYS A 78 -4.88 -12.01 2.77
CA LYS A 78 -4.07 -11.80 3.97
C LYS A 78 -3.22 -10.55 3.82
N TYR A 79 -2.90 -9.93 4.95
CA TYR A 79 -2.11 -8.71 4.97
C TYR A 79 -0.74 -8.82 4.28
N LYS A 80 -0.07 -9.99 4.38
CA LYS A 80 1.21 -10.22 3.69
C LYS A 80 1.05 -10.17 2.17
N GLU A 81 0.03 -10.86 1.66
CA GLU A 81 -0.30 -10.88 0.22
C GLU A 81 -0.61 -9.49 -0.30
N VAL A 82 -1.30 -8.63 0.47
CA VAL A 82 -1.51 -7.22 0.10
C VAL A 82 -0.18 -6.49 -0.04
N GLY A 83 0.72 -6.65 0.93
CA GLY A 83 2.05 -6.03 0.92
C GLY A 83 2.90 -6.50 -0.27
N ASP A 84 2.88 -7.79 -0.56
CA ASP A 84 3.64 -8.41 -1.64
C ASP A 84 3.11 -7.99 -3.01
N ILE A 85 1.78 -8.07 -3.22
CA ILE A 85 1.13 -7.64 -4.47
C ILE A 85 1.36 -6.15 -4.71
N TYR A 86 1.19 -5.30 -3.69
CA TYR A 86 1.45 -3.87 -3.83
C TYR A 86 2.93 -3.60 -4.15
N GLY A 87 3.83 -4.43 -3.61
CA GLY A 87 5.26 -4.38 -3.87
C GLY A 87 5.64 -4.51 -5.36
N VAL A 88 4.88 -5.27 -6.14
CA VAL A 88 5.09 -5.46 -7.59
C VAL A 88 5.08 -4.14 -8.35
N ARG A 89 4.35 -3.13 -7.88
CA ARG A 89 4.33 -1.81 -8.52
C ARG A 89 5.73 -1.21 -8.66
N THR A 90 6.59 -1.38 -7.66
CA THR A 90 7.96 -0.86 -7.71
C THR A 90 8.74 -1.53 -8.83
N TRP A 91 8.61 -2.85 -8.98
CA TRP A 91 9.26 -3.61 -10.06
C TRP A 91 8.82 -3.14 -11.45
N VAL A 92 7.53 -2.89 -11.63
CA VAL A 92 6.98 -2.36 -12.87
C VAL A 92 7.54 -0.95 -13.16
N GLU A 93 7.56 -0.06 -12.16
CA GLU A 93 8.13 1.30 -12.31
C GLU A 93 9.62 1.25 -12.71
N TYR A 94 10.41 0.37 -12.08
CA TYR A 94 11.82 0.18 -12.43
C TYR A 94 12.02 -0.42 -13.83
N GLY A 95 11.25 -1.43 -14.21
CA GLY A 95 11.32 -2.05 -15.53
C GLY A 95 11.08 -1.03 -16.64
N PHE A 96 10.04 -0.19 -16.50
CA PHE A 96 9.79 0.89 -17.46
C PHE A 96 10.91 1.93 -17.49
N LYS A 97 11.50 2.28 -16.33
CA LYS A 97 12.62 3.23 -16.26
C LYS A 97 13.84 2.69 -16.99
N GLN A 98 14.14 1.40 -16.82
CA GLN A 98 15.24 0.73 -17.53
C GLN A 98 15.00 0.73 -19.04
N SER A 99 13.82 0.30 -19.52
CA SER A 99 13.52 0.29 -20.95
C SER A 99 13.61 1.67 -21.58
N LYS A 100 13.14 2.72 -20.90
CA LYS A 100 13.29 4.11 -21.39
C LYS A 100 14.75 4.56 -21.46
N SER A 101 15.57 4.16 -20.48
CA SER A 101 17.00 4.46 -20.48
C SER A 101 17.72 3.78 -21.65
N GLU A 102 17.41 2.52 -21.92
CA GLU A 102 18.02 1.77 -23.03
C GLU A 102 17.62 2.34 -24.40
N LEU A 103 16.40 2.86 -24.54
CA LEU A 103 15.90 3.49 -25.77
C LEU A 103 16.37 4.94 -25.96
N GLY A 104 17.14 5.51 -25.02
CA GLY A 104 17.55 6.91 -25.06
C GLY A 104 16.41 7.90 -24.84
N TRP A 105 15.29 7.45 -24.26
CA TRP A 105 14.11 8.28 -23.96
C TRP A 105 14.09 8.78 -22.50
N ALA A 106 15.22 8.69 -21.80
CA ALA A 106 15.33 9.08 -20.40
C ALA A 106 15.51 10.60 -20.19
N ASP A 107 15.76 11.37 -21.25
CA ASP A 107 16.07 12.82 -21.19
C ASP A 107 14.86 13.75 -21.47
N PHE A 108 13.62 13.33 -21.13
CA PHE A 108 12.41 14.16 -21.29
C PHE A 108 11.50 14.13 -20.05
#